data_AF-H5TVP6-F1
#
_entry.id   AF-H5TVP6-F1
#
_cell.length_a   1.000
_cell.length_b   1.000
_cell.length_c   1.000
_cell.angle_alpha   90.00
_cell.angle_beta   90.00
_cell.angle_gamma   90.00
#
_symmetry.space_group_name_H-M   'P 1'
#
loop_
_entity.id
_entity.type
_entity.pdbx_description
1 polymer ?
#
loop_
_entity_poly.entity_id
_entity_poly.type
_entity_poly.pdbx_seq_one_letter_code
_entity_poly.pdbx_strand_id
1 'polypeptide(L)' 'MQQAEIDACDRQGGVTTDDAQRIAELEREVRELRRANQILRSASAVFAAELDRPSSR' A
#
# COMPACT_ATOMS: atom_id res chain seq x y z
N MET A 1 22.44 -34.58 2.56
CA MET A 1 23.28 -33.52 1.96
C MET A 1 22.45 -32.54 1.10
N GLN A 2 21.44 -32.99 0.34
CA GLN A 2 20.69 -32.11 -0.58
C GLN A 2 19.88 -30.97 0.08
N GLN A 3 19.31 -31.18 1.28
CA GLN A 3 18.48 -30.16 1.94
C GLN A 3 19.26 -28.89 2.32
N ALA A 4 20.52 -29.04 2.73
CA ALA A 4 21.36 -27.91 3.16
C ALA A 4 21.81 -27.03 1.98
N GLU A 5 21.90 -27.61 0.78
CA GLU A 5 22.24 -26.89 -0.46
C GLU A 5 21.03 -26.12 -1.00
N ILE A 6 19.82 -26.68 -0.87
CA ILE A 6 18.57 -26.00 -1.20
C ILE A 6 18.36 -24.80 -0.26
N ASP A 7 18.51 -24.99 1.06
CA ASP A 7 18.43 -23.89 2.04
C ASP A 7 19.53 -22.84 1.89
N ALA A 8 20.67 -23.19 1.29
CA ALA A 8 21.77 -22.24 1.01
C ALA A 8 21.53 -21.48 -0.30
N CYS A 9 20.94 -22.12 -1.31
CA CYS A 9 20.57 -21.48 -2.58
C CYS A 9 19.36 -20.55 -2.41
N ASP A 10 18.36 -20.97 -1.62
CA ASP A 10 17.17 -20.17 -1.31
C ASP A 10 17.52 -18.91 -0.50
N ARG A 11 18.56 -19.00 0.37
CA ARG A 11 19.11 -17.83 1.09
C ARG A 11 19.92 -16.87 0.22
N GLN A 12 20.40 -17.31 -0.94
CA GLN A 12 21.23 -16.49 -1.83
C GLN A 12 20.40 -15.71 -2.86
N GLY A 13 19.12 -16.08 -3.07
CA GLY A 13 18.22 -15.45 -4.04
C GLY A 13 16.85 -15.02 -3.50
N GLY A 14 16.51 -15.39 -2.26
CA GLY A 14 15.28 -14.94 -1.61
C GLY A 14 15.49 -13.59 -0.93
N VAL A 15 14.57 -12.66 -1.21
CA VAL A 15 14.27 -11.44 -0.43
C VAL A 15 14.96 -11.50 0.92
N THR A 16 16.07 -10.77 1.07
CA THR A 16 16.86 -10.83 2.29
C THR A 16 15.94 -10.51 3.47
N THR A 17 16.20 -11.02 4.67
CA THR A 17 15.33 -10.74 5.84
C THR A 17 15.05 -9.24 6.00
N ASP A 18 16.00 -8.39 5.60
CA ASP A 18 15.89 -6.94 5.50
C ASP A 18 14.86 -6.50 4.44
N ASP A 19 14.93 -7.05 3.22
CA ASP A 19 13.93 -6.81 2.18
C ASP A 19 12.52 -7.26 2.62
N ALA A 20 12.39 -8.38 3.34
CA ALA A 20 11.10 -8.87 3.83
C ALA A 20 10.50 -7.94 4.88
N GLN A 21 11.34 -7.43 5.78
CA GLN A 21 10.95 -6.39 6.75
C GLN A 21 10.55 -5.10 6.02
N ARG A 22 11.33 -4.67 5.03
CA ARG A 22 11.06 -3.48 4.24
C ARG A 22 9.75 -3.59 3.46
N ILE A 23 9.46 -4.75 2.88
CA ILE A 23 8.20 -5.02 2.18
C ILE A 23 7.02 -4.93 3.15
N ALA A 24 7.11 -5.56 4.34
CA ALA A 24 6.03 -5.51 5.33
C ALA A 24 5.74 -4.08 5.83
N GLU A 25 6.78 -3.28 6.02
CA GLU A 25 6.66 -1.85 6.34
C GLU A 25 5.96 -1.07 5.22
N LEU A 26 6.42 -1.24 3.98
CA LEU A 26 5.86 -0.58 2.81
C LEU A 26 4.39 -0.98 2.60
N GLU A 27 4.04 -2.25 2.78
CA GLU A 27 2.65 -2.71 2.69
C GLU A 27 1.77 -2.05 3.76
N ARG A 28 2.28 -1.88 4.97
CA ARG A 28 1.57 -1.17 6.04
C ARG A 28 1.37 0.30 5.68
N GLU A 29 2.40 0.96 5.20
CA GLU A 29 2.31 2.36 4.77
C GLU A 29 1.32 2.53 3.62
N VAL A 30 1.38 1.66 2.61
CA VAL A 30 0.45 1.69 1.46
C VAL A 30 -1.00 1.48 1.93
N ARG A 31 -1.26 0.61 2.91
CA ARG A 31 -2.61 0.43 3.46
C ARG A 31 -3.13 1.71 4.11
N GLU A 32 -2.33 2.35 4.94
CA GLU A 32 -2.71 3.61 5.60
C GLU A 32 -2.89 4.74 4.59
N LEU A 33 -1.99 4.87 3.61
CA LEU A 33 -2.11 5.85 2.53
C LEU A 33 -3.38 5.65 1.71
N ARG A 34 -3.75 4.41 1.38
CA ARG A 34 -5.00 4.10 0.66
C ARG A 34 -6.22 4.49 1.48
N ARG A 35 -6.21 4.22 2.79
CA ARG A 35 -7.30 4.61 3.70
C ARG A 35 -7.44 6.13 3.76
N ALA A 36 -6.34 6.85 3.97
CA ALA A 36 -6.34 8.31 3.98
C ALA A 36 -6.83 8.89 2.64
N ASN A 37 -6.36 8.34 1.52
CA ASN A 37 -6.77 8.80 0.19
C ASN A 37 -8.26 8.55 -0.05
N GLN A 38 -8.82 7.43 0.42
CA GLN A 38 -10.26 7.17 0.34
C GLN A 38 -11.07 8.21 1.11
N ILE A 39 -10.66 8.57 2.33
CA ILE A 39 -11.33 9.62 3.12
C ILE A 39 -11.30 10.95 2.38
N LEU A 40 -10.13 11.34 1.86
CA LEU A 40 -9.97 12.58 1.12
C LEU A 40 -10.84 12.61 -0.15
N ARG A 41 -10.84 11.54 -0.94
CA ARG A 41 -11.70 11.43 -2.13
C ARG A 41 -13.18 11.55 -1.77
N SER A 42 -13.61 10.87 -0.71
CA SER A 42 -15.00 10.95 -0.23
C SER A 42 -15.35 12.37 0.21
N ALA A 43 -14.46 13.05 0.92
CA ALA A 43 -14.67 14.45 1.31
C ALA A 43 -14.73 15.38 0.07
N SER A 44 -13.82 15.20 -0.88
CA SER A 44 -13.81 15.96 -2.14
C SER A 44 -15.10 15.75 -2.95
N ALA A 45 -15.67 14.54 -2.94
CA ALA A 45 -16.93 14.27 -3.64
C ALA A 45 -18.11 15.07 -3.08
N VAL A 46 -18.15 15.31 -1.77
CA VAL A 46 -19.19 16.15 -1.14
C VAL A 46 -19.06 17.59 -1.62
N PHE A 47 -17.85 18.16 -1.61
CA PHE A 47 -17.62 19.50 -2.12
C PHE A 47 -17.93 19.64 -3.61
N ALA A 48 -17.56 18.64 -4.42
CA ALA A 48 -17.90 18.64 -5.84
C ALA A 48 -19.42 18.63 -6.07
N ALA A 49 -20.18 17.87 -5.27
CA ALA A 49 -21.64 17.84 -5.37
C ALA A 49 -22.30 19.17 -4.98
N GLU A 50 -21.68 19.96 -4.09
CA GLU A 50 -22.14 21.32 -3.77
C GLU A 50 -21.89 22.30 -4.93
N LEU A 51 -20.77 22.15 -5.65
CA LEU A 51 -20.44 22.99 -6.82
C LEU A 51 -21.33 22.70 -8.04
N ASP A 52 -21.77 21.45 -8.20
CA ASP A 52 -22.57 21.01 -9.36
C ASP A 52 -24.07 21.33 -9.20
N ARG A 53 -24.52 21.81 -8.03
CA ARG A 53 -25.87 22.35 -7.87
C ARG A 53 -25.94 23.70 -8.59
N PRO A 54 -26.83 23.88 -9.58
CA PRO A 54 -27.04 25.20 -10.14
C PRO A 54 -27.51 26.11 -9.02
N SER A 55 -26.73 27.15 -8.73
CA SER A 55 -27.19 28.22 -7.87
C SER A 55 -28.37 28.89 -8.59
N SER A 56 -29.59 28.44 -8.31
CA SER A 56 -30.78 29.16 -8.75
C SER A 56 -30.83 30.46 -7.95
N ARG A 57 -30.20 31.49 -8.48
CA ARG A 57 -30.60 32.88 -8.23
C ARG A 57 -31.67 33.25 -9.24
#